data_AF-A0A6A6IUR4-F1
#
_entry.id   AF-A0A6A6IUR4-F1
#
_cell.length_a   1.000
_cell.length_b   1.000
_cell.length_c   1.000
_cell.angle_alpha   90.00
_cell.angle_beta   90.00
_cell.angle_gamma   90.00
#
_symmetry.space_group_name_H-M   'P 1'
#
loop_
_entity.id
_entity.type
_entity.pdbx_description
1 polymer ?
#
loop_
_entity_poly.entity_id
_entity_poly.type
_entity_poly.pdbx_seq_one_letter_code
_entity_poly.pdbx_strand_id
1 'polypeptide(L)'
;MRNNRLTVDDPTRQTLSMEEIEELKKAGAGSGKEIIAKIMASHMAIEEKTSFSLAKYTLRKSKKYLKRFTVLPLDVGLLAEYITERESYKIMELREELLGLICSWANIHCGGPSRVWTADDGVSQIGGGRWLVVDDTGGLVTAALAEKMAILYPPEEEDETSTEEMEGIASAAPEETAKTLSQAENGTGEASEVPEQDDSDIIMTGTDDVPNPPQNGSAPKQESEFVEPTAAPEDPSNRPRKAPRPHIPQMSASTNTLTVLHPNNQPNLSYLKYFGFDTGNPTPSHPLYQHLKSVSWLQLLHPTEDPSYLEPEVLSEEVLAGMKSSKRGNYYKKRRRWEKTTRVVDETRRGGFDGLVVASVMESRSILKELVPLVRGGGRVVVYSPNVEPLVELCDLYSKERRAAYIAREFGPLQNGSKVKKEIKEEDDEEVNGTEDGDEEDDFPVNPTLLLAPSLQTARARHWQVLPGRTHPFMTSRGGAEGYLFTATRVLPVEGRVEARGHGRGKKRKTGPESAVQS
;
A
#
# COMPACT_ATOMS: atom_id res chain seq x y z
N MET A 1 52.14 13.50 -1.76
CA MET A 1 50.83 12.97 -1.29
C MET A 1 50.95 12.71 0.20
N ARG A 2 50.05 13.24 1.05
CA ARG A 2 50.05 12.91 2.49
C ARG A 2 49.72 11.43 2.65
N ASN A 3 50.42 10.73 3.54
CA ASN A 3 50.19 9.31 3.84
C ASN A 3 50.28 9.08 5.36
N ASN A 4 49.87 7.89 5.80
CA ASN A 4 49.83 7.50 7.20
C ASN A 4 51.10 6.77 7.67
N ARG A 5 52.21 6.81 6.91
CA ARG A 5 53.42 6.03 7.22
C ARG A 5 54.06 6.42 8.56
N LEU A 6 53.95 7.69 8.93
CA LEU A 6 54.51 8.24 10.18
C LEU A 6 53.42 8.49 11.24
N THR A 7 52.18 8.14 10.96
CA THR A 7 51.09 8.28 11.93
C THR A 7 51.20 7.18 12.98
N VAL A 8 51.46 7.57 14.23
CA VAL A 8 51.50 6.68 15.39
C VAL A 8 50.17 6.79 16.14
N ASP A 9 49.59 5.67 16.53
CA ASP A 9 48.37 5.67 17.36
C ASP A 9 48.75 5.98 18.82
N ASP A 10 48.55 7.22 19.22
CA ASP A 10 48.89 7.72 20.56
C ASP A 10 47.66 8.44 21.14
N PRO A 11 47.12 7.98 22.29
CA PRO A 11 45.95 8.57 22.92
C PRO A 11 46.17 10.03 23.35
N THR A 12 47.42 10.46 23.54
CA THR A 12 47.76 11.84 23.94
C THR A 12 47.59 12.85 22.80
N ARG A 13 47.36 12.40 21.56
CA ARG A 13 47.12 13.28 20.39
C ARG A 13 45.85 14.12 20.50
N GLN A 14 44.93 13.77 21.40
CA GLN A 14 43.78 14.59 21.77
C GLN A 14 44.02 15.14 23.18
N THR A 15 44.25 16.45 23.29
CA THR A 15 44.55 17.09 24.57
C THR A 15 43.31 17.38 25.41
N LEU A 16 42.14 17.46 24.78
CA LEU A 16 40.87 17.69 25.47
C LEU A 16 40.36 16.39 26.09
N SER A 17 40.19 16.38 27.42
CA SER A 17 39.75 15.21 28.17
C SER A 17 38.25 14.94 27.98
N MET A 18 37.79 13.73 28.34
CA MET A 18 36.36 13.42 28.29
C MET A 18 35.56 14.23 29.32
N GLU A 19 36.13 14.48 30.49
CA GLU A 19 35.51 15.29 31.56
C GLU A 19 35.29 16.73 31.09
N GLU A 20 36.30 17.34 30.47
CA GLU A 20 36.19 18.68 29.87
C GLU A 20 35.13 18.73 28.75
N ILE A 21 35.03 17.67 27.94
CA ILE A 21 33.98 17.55 26.91
C ILE A 21 32.59 17.47 27.54
N GLU A 22 32.44 16.79 28.69
CA GLU A 22 31.17 16.72 29.40
C GLU A 22 30.81 18.02 30.09
N GLU A 23 31.78 18.73 30.65
CA GLU A 23 31.60 20.08 31.16
C GLU A 23 31.15 21.04 30.05
N LEU A 24 31.75 20.97 28.86
CA LEU A 24 31.32 21.77 27.71
C LEU A 24 29.88 21.47 27.27
N LYS A 25 29.42 20.21 27.43
CA LYS A 25 28.02 19.86 27.18
C LYS A 25 27.08 20.39 28.27
N LYS A 26 27.49 20.27 29.55
CA LYS A 26 26.69 20.70 30.70
C LYS A 26 26.58 22.21 30.82
N ALA A 27 27.65 22.92 30.48
CA ALA A 27 27.72 24.37 30.55
C ALA A 27 26.76 25.06 29.58
N GLY A 28 26.16 24.32 28.63
CA GLY A 28 25.31 24.89 27.57
C GLY A 28 26.02 25.93 26.69
N ALA A 29 27.33 26.12 26.89
CA ALA A 29 28.09 27.29 26.48
C ALA A 29 28.60 27.21 25.04
N GLY A 30 27.86 26.52 24.18
CA GLY A 30 28.18 26.46 22.76
C GLY A 30 27.35 25.48 21.99
N SER A 31 27.04 25.86 20.76
CA SER A 31 26.44 24.95 19.79
C SER A 31 27.34 23.71 19.62
N GLY A 32 26.77 22.57 19.23
CA GLY A 32 27.57 21.36 18.95
C GLY A 32 28.72 21.60 17.96
N LYS A 33 28.66 22.68 17.16
CA LYS A 33 29.73 23.15 16.27
C LYS A 33 30.96 23.64 17.04
N GLU A 34 30.79 24.37 18.14
CA GLU A 34 31.89 24.92 18.95
C GLU A 34 32.65 23.81 19.69
N ILE A 35 31.93 22.83 20.23
CA ILE A 35 32.53 21.62 20.81
C ILE A 35 33.40 20.92 19.77
N ILE A 36 32.89 20.78 18.53
CA ILE A 36 33.65 20.18 17.44
C ILE A 36 34.87 21.04 17.10
N ALA A 37 34.73 22.35 16.96
CA ALA A 37 35.84 23.26 16.67
C ALA A 37 36.93 23.16 17.73
N LYS A 38 36.57 23.15 19.02
CA LYS A 38 37.52 22.99 20.13
C LYS A 38 38.23 21.63 20.06
N ILE A 39 37.51 20.54 19.81
CA ILE A 39 38.07 19.18 19.62
C ILE A 39 39.04 19.12 18.42
N MET A 40 38.76 19.87 17.35
CA MET A 40 39.61 19.93 16.16
C MET A 40 40.88 20.75 16.43
N ALA A 41 40.78 21.85 17.17
CA ALA A 41 41.91 22.70 17.56
C ALA A 41 42.84 22.01 18.57
N SER A 42 42.28 21.20 19.48
CA SER A 42 43.03 20.44 20.51
C SER A 42 43.69 19.15 19.99
N HIS A 43 43.58 18.86 18.69
CA HIS A 43 44.15 17.65 18.09
C HIS A 43 45.57 17.93 17.54
N MET A 44 46.60 17.48 18.26
CA MET A 44 48.02 17.78 17.95
C MET A 44 48.47 17.38 16.54
N ALA A 45 47.99 16.25 16.02
CA ALA A 45 48.45 15.68 14.75
C ALA A 45 47.34 15.71 13.66
N ILE A 46 46.54 16.79 13.63
CA ILE A 46 45.41 16.87 12.70
C ILE A 46 45.87 17.02 11.25
N GLU A 47 46.98 17.73 11.03
CA GLU A 47 47.54 18.03 9.71
C GLU A 47 48.17 16.82 9.01
N GLU A 48 48.62 15.82 9.78
CA GLU A 48 49.14 14.53 9.26
C GLU A 48 48.05 13.74 8.52
N LYS A 49 46.77 14.00 8.80
CA LYS A 49 45.66 13.31 8.17
C LYS A 49 45.56 13.67 6.69
N THR A 50 45.25 12.67 5.87
CA THR A 50 44.81 12.89 4.49
C THR A 50 43.47 13.63 4.47
N SER A 51 43.14 14.28 3.35
CA SER A 51 41.86 14.99 3.17
C SER A 51 40.65 14.10 3.50
N PHE A 52 40.67 12.84 3.06
CA PHE A 52 39.61 11.87 3.36
C PHE A 52 39.56 11.45 4.83
N SER A 53 40.72 11.26 5.48
CA SER A 53 40.79 10.91 6.90
C SER A 53 40.30 12.07 7.77
N LEU A 54 40.64 13.31 7.41
CA LEU A 54 40.14 14.52 8.05
C LEU A 54 38.63 14.65 7.91
N ALA A 55 38.09 14.52 6.69
CA ALA A 55 36.64 14.56 6.46
C ALA A 55 35.88 13.48 7.24
N LYS A 56 36.39 12.24 7.30
CA LYS A 56 35.81 11.15 8.09
C LYS A 56 35.86 11.46 9.60
N TYR A 57 36.95 12.04 10.08
CA TYR A 57 37.10 12.46 11.46
C TYR A 57 36.07 13.53 11.84
N THR A 58 35.96 14.59 11.03
CA THR A 58 34.98 15.66 11.21
C THR A 58 33.56 15.12 11.21
N LEU A 59 33.17 14.30 10.22
CA LEU A 59 31.83 13.71 10.12
C LEU A 59 31.49 12.87 11.37
N ARG A 60 32.44 12.08 11.87
CA ARG A 60 32.26 11.31 13.11
C ARG A 60 32.01 12.20 14.32
N LYS A 61 32.74 13.32 14.43
CA LYS A 61 32.55 14.30 15.53
C LYS A 61 31.21 15.03 15.38
N SER A 62 30.86 15.47 14.18
CA SER A 62 29.54 16.03 13.86
C SER A 62 28.40 15.08 14.25
N LYS A 63 28.45 13.81 13.85
CA LYS A 63 27.40 12.82 14.20
C LYS A 63 27.30 12.55 15.72
N LYS A 64 28.39 12.74 16.47
CA LYS A 64 28.41 12.55 17.93
C LYS A 64 27.91 13.77 18.70
N TYR A 65 28.39 14.96 18.36
CA TYR A 65 28.20 16.19 19.15
C TYR A 65 27.18 17.17 18.57
N LEU A 66 26.82 17.02 17.30
CA LEU A 66 25.82 17.85 16.61
C LEU A 66 24.66 16.95 16.18
N LYS A 67 23.83 16.55 17.16
CA LYS A 67 22.61 15.79 16.90
C LYS A 67 21.61 16.70 16.20
N ARG A 68 21.14 16.26 15.04
CA ARG A 68 20.12 16.93 14.25
C ARG A 68 19.07 15.91 13.91
N PHE A 69 17.82 16.35 13.84
CA PHE A 69 16.72 15.59 13.26
C PHE A 69 16.15 16.41 12.11
N THR A 70 15.50 15.74 11.18
CA THR A 70 14.75 16.36 10.09
C THR A 70 13.34 15.83 10.18
N VAL A 71 12.35 16.72 10.11
CA VAL A 71 10.95 16.32 9.99
C VAL A 71 10.69 16.09 8.51
N LEU A 72 10.24 14.89 8.17
CA LEU A 72 9.87 14.53 6.81
C LEU A 72 8.38 14.19 6.78
N PRO A 73 7.67 14.48 5.68
CA PRO A 73 6.33 13.96 5.49
C PRO A 73 6.39 12.42 5.48
N LEU A 74 5.35 11.79 6.03
CA LEU A 74 5.28 10.34 6.07
C LEU A 74 4.65 9.82 4.78
N ASP A 75 5.45 9.10 3.99
CA ASP A 75 4.98 8.33 2.85
C ASP A 75 5.00 6.82 3.17
N VAL A 76 4.50 6.00 2.24
CA VAL A 76 4.46 4.55 2.41
C VAL A 76 5.87 3.95 2.45
N GLY A 77 6.82 4.52 1.70
CA GLY A 77 8.22 4.07 1.65
C GLY A 77 8.95 4.26 2.99
N LEU A 78 8.92 5.46 3.54
CA LEU A 78 9.47 5.80 4.86
C LEU A 78 8.79 4.99 5.96
N LEU A 79 7.48 4.76 5.88
CA LEU A 79 6.79 3.89 6.84
C LEU A 79 7.30 2.45 6.75
N ALA A 80 7.47 1.92 5.53
CA ALA A 80 8.04 0.59 5.32
C ALA A 80 9.48 0.50 5.85
N GLU A 81 10.33 1.50 5.61
CA GLU A 81 11.69 1.58 6.13
C GLU A 81 11.69 1.62 7.68
N TYR A 82 10.86 2.49 8.27
CA TYR A 82 10.71 2.63 9.72
C TYR A 82 10.27 1.32 10.40
N ILE A 83 9.24 0.66 9.86
CA ILE A 83 8.77 -0.63 10.38
C ILE A 83 9.86 -1.69 10.18
N THR A 84 10.53 -1.70 9.02
CA THR A 84 11.64 -2.61 8.77
C THR A 84 12.68 -2.48 9.86
N GLU A 85 13.17 -1.28 10.16
CA GLU A 85 14.19 -1.05 11.19
C GLU A 85 13.79 -1.55 12.58
N ARG A 86 12.52 -1.42 12.98
CA ARG A 86 12.06 -1.77 14.33
C ARG A 86 11.49 -3.19 14.45
N GLU A 87 10.57 -3.57 13.57
CA GLU A 87 9.71 -4.76 13.67
C GLU A 87 9.41 -5.38 12.30
N SER A 88 10.44 -5.76 11.51
CA SER A 88 10.28 -6.28 10.13
C SER A 88 9.34 -7.49 10.01
N TYR A 89 9.31 -8.36 11.02
CA TYR A 89 8.46 -9.55 11.01
C TYR A 89 6.97 -9.23 10.93
N LYS A 90 6.52 -8.04 11.39
CA LYS A 90 5.10 -7.62 11.32
C LYS A 90 4.62 -7.36 9.90
N ILE A 91 5.55 -7.06 8.98
CA ILE A 91 5.27 -6.83 7.57
C ILE A 91 5.83 -7.97 6.71
N MET A 92 6.03 -9.15 7.30
CA MET A 92 6.58 -10.32 6.60
C MET A 92 7.92 -10.02 5.91
N GLU A 93 8.72 -9.12 6.50
CA GLU A 93 9.99 -8.63 5.95
C GLU A 93 9.90 -8.02 4.54
N LEU A 94 8.72 -7.50 4.18
CA LEU A 94 8.48 -6.84 2.91
C LEU A 94 9.35 -5.58 2.78
N ARG A 95 10.04 -5.47 1.65
CA ARG A 95 10.95 -4.35 1.34
C ARG A 95 10.32 -3.41 0.31
N GLU A 96 10.81 -2.17 0.27
CA GLU A 96 10.28 -1.12 -0.59
C GLU A 96 10.32 -1.49 -2.08
N GLU A 97 11.41 -2.10 -2.55
CA GLU A 97 11.54 -2.52 -3.95
C GLU A 97 10.48 -3.56 -4.36
N LEU A 98 10.11 -4.46 -3.44
CA LEU A 98 9.08 -5.46 -3.69
C LEU A 98 7.69 -4.85 -3.61
N LEU A 99 7.47 -3.89 -2.71
CA LEU A 99 6.21 -3.15 -2.64
C LEU A 99 5.93 -2.40 -3.95
N GLY A 100 6.95 -1.77 -4.53
CA GLY A 100 6.87 -1.14 -5.85
C GLY A 100 6.61 -2.15 -6.97
N LEU A 101 7.25 -3.32 -6.93
CA LEU A 101 6.99 -4.40 -7.89
C LEU A 101 5.57 -4.97 -7.76
N ILE A 102 5.05 -5.16 -6.55
CA ILE A 102 3.67 -5.61 -6.33
C ILE A 102 2.69 -4.65 -7.02
N CYS A 103 2.84 -3.35 -6.77
CA CYS A 103 1.98 -2.33 -7.39
C CYS A 103 2.07 -2.35 -8.91
N SER A 104 3.28 -2.52 -9.46
CA SER A 104 3.52 -2.52 -10.91
C SER A 104 2.96 -3.77 -11.59
N TRP A 105 3.23 -4.97 -11.05
CA TRP A 105 2.77 -6.23 -11.62
C TRP A 105 1.27 -6.46 -11.48
N ALA A 106 0.68 -5.99 -10.38
CA ALA A 106 -0.76 -6.01 -10.19
C ALA A 106 -1.48 -4.95 -11.03
N ASN A 107 -0.72 -4.09 -11.73
CA ASN A 107 -1.21 -2.99 -12.55
C ASN A 107 -2.19 -2.11 -11.75
N ILE A 108 -1.75 -1.66 -10.56
CA ILE A 108 -2.57 -0.79 -9.71
C ILE A 108 -2.58 0.61 -10.28
N HIS A 109 -3.77 1.17 -10.46
CA HIS A 109 -3.94 2.54 -10.93
C HIS A 109 -5.32 3.07 -10.51
N CYS A 110 -5.55 4.38 -10.63
CA CYS A 110 -6.91 4.91 -10.49
C CYS A 110 -7.80 4.40 -11.64
N GLY A 111 -8.89 3.72 -11.30
CA GLY A 111 -9.87 3.19 -12.26
C GLY A 111 -11.23 3.86 -12.21
N GLY A 112 -11.38 4.95 -11.45
CA GLY A 112 -12.63 5.71 -11.31
C GLY A 112 -13.34 6.07 -12.62
N PRO A 113 -12.65 6.56 -13.67
CA PRO A 113 -13.30 6.92 -14.94
C PRO A 113 -13.57 5.70 -15.85
N SER A 114 -13.18 4.49 -15.46
CA SER A 114 -13.32 3.30 -16.28
C SER A 114 -14.79 2.86 -16.33
N ARG A 115 -15.29 2.58 -17.53
CA ARG A 115 -16.66 2.13 -17.73
C ARG A 115 -16.86 0.74 -17.11
N VAL A 116 -17.97 0.59 -16.41
CA VAL A 116 -18.39 -0.67 -15.79
C VAL A 116 -19.30 -1.42 -16.74
N TRP A 117 -19.06 -2.72 -16.88
CA TRP A 117 -19.82 -3.62 -17.73
C TRP A 117 -20.10 -4.93 -16.99
N THR A 118 -21.16 -5.62 -17.38
CA THR A 118 -21.37 -7.02 -16.98
C THR A 118 -20.64 -7.91 -17.99
N ALA A 119 -19.91 -8.91 -17.50
CA ALA A 119 -19.21 -9.87 -18.34
C ALA A 119 -20.19 -10.77 -19.11
N ASP A 120 -19.65 -11.56 -20.04
CA ASP A 120 -20.42 -12.51 -20.85
C ASP A 120 -21.12 -13.60 -20.02
N ASP A 121 -20.67 -13.83 -18.78
CA ASP A 121 -21.31 -14.72 -17.80
C ASP A 121 -22.62 -14.16 -17.21
N GLY A 122 -22.95 -12.89 -17.49
CA GLY A 122 -24.15 -12.22 -16.99
C GLY A 122 -24.12 -11.81 -15.52
N VAL A 123 -23.02 -12.06 -14.80
CA VAL A 123 -22.93 -11.85 -13.35
C VAL A 123 -21.76 -10.94 -12.98
N SER A 124 -20.58 -11.19 -13.55
CA SER A 124 -19.32 -10.54 -13.17
C SER A 124 -19.28 -9.08 -13.58
N GLN A 125 -18.74 -8.24 -12.70
CA GLN A 125 -18.56 -6.81 -12.97
C GLN A 125 -17.14 -6.54 -13.48
N ILE A 126 -17.01 -6.18 -14.76
CA ILE A 126 -15.73 -5.83 -15.37
C ILE A 126 -15.57 -4.32 -15.47
N GLY A 127 -14.38 -3.83 -15.10
CA GLY A 127 -14.01 -2.43 -15.19
C GLY A 127 -14.28 -1.67 -13.89
N GLY A 128 -14.04 -0.36 -13.94
CA GLY A 128 -14.14 0.49 -12.76
C GLY A 128 -12.95 0.42 -11.80
N GLY A 129 -11.89 -0.37 -12.03
CA GLY A 129 -10.71 -0.39 -11.15
C GLY A 129 -11.00 -1.06 -9.80
N ARG A 130 -11.15 -2.38 -9.80
CA ARG A 130 -11.45 -3.18 -8.61
C ARG A 130 -10.34 -4.18 -8.35
N TRP A 131 -9.67 -4.07 -7.20
CA TRP A 131 -8.63 -5.02 -6.80
C TRP A 131 -9.04 -5.80 -5.56
N LEU A 132 -8.74 -7.09 -5.59
CA LEU A 132 -8.90 -8.00 -4.46
C LEU A 132 -7.56 -8.18 -3.76
N VAL A 133 -7.54 -8.08 -2.43
CA VAL A 133 -6.30 -8.08 -1.65
C VAL A 133 -6.44 -9.00 -0.45
N VAL A 134 -5.43 -9.81 -0.19
CA VAL A 134 -5.23 -10.48 1.11
C VAL A 134 -3.97 -9.88 1.73
N ASP A 135 -4.09 -9.25 2.89
CA ASP A 135 -3.01 -8.47 3.50
C ASP A 135 -2.85 -8.77 5.00
N ASP A 136 -1.81 -9.52 5.35
CA ASP A 136 -1.38 -9.77 6.74
C ASP A 136 -0.26 -8.83 7.20
N THR A 137 0.12 -7.83 6.40
CA THR A 137 1.19 -6.86 6.72
C THR A 137 0.70 -5.69 7.58
N GLY A 138 -0.43 -5.84 8.27
CA GLY A 138 -1.03 -4.78 9.10
C GLY A 138 -1.60 -3.60 8.30
N GLY A 139 -1.80 -3.76 6.99
CA GLY A 139 -2.28 -2.73 6.08
C GLY A 139 -1.18 -1.98 5.31
N LEU A 140 0.09 -2.41 5.38
CA LEU A 140 1.17 -1.77 4.62
C LEU A 140 0.98 -1.95 3.10
N VAL A 141 0.69 -3.18 2.66
CA VAL A 141 0.38 -3.44 1.25
C VAL A 141 -0.88 -2.67 0.85
N THR A 142 -1.94 -2.74 1.65
CA THR A 142 -3.18 -1.99 1.42
C THR A 142 -2.92 -0.48 1.26
N ALA A 143 -2.06 0.12 2.08
CA ALA A 143 -1.67 1.52 1.97
C ALA A 143 -0.98 1.82 0.63
N ALA A 144 -0.01 0.99 0.22
CA ALA A 144 0.69 1.17 -1.05
C ALA A 144 -0.25 1.09 -2.26
N LEU A 145 -1.18 0.13 -2.27
CA LEU A 145 -2.16 0.01 -3.35
C LEU A 145 -3.11 1.22 -3.36
N ALA A 146 -3.58 1.65 -2.19
CA ALA A 146 -4.43 2.83 -2.04
C ALA A 146 -3.74 4.12 -2.49
N GLU A 147 -2.43 4.26 -2.26
CA GLU A 147 -1.63 5.39 -2.75
C GLU A 147 -1.64 5.44 -4.28
N LYS A 148 -1.37 4.31 -4.95
CA LYS A 148 -1.38 4.22 -6.42
C LYS A 148 -2.78 4.38 -7.04
N MET A 149 -3.81 4.12 -6.26
CA MET A 149 -5.22 4.37 -6.64
C MET A 149 -5.67 5.81 -6.34
N ALA A 150 -4.83 6.65 -5.74
CA ALA A 150 -5.14 8.02 -5.29
C ALA A 150 -6.30 8.10 -4.29
N ILE A 151 -6.39 7.12 -3.37
CA ILE A 151 -7.43 7.06 -2.33
C ILE A 151 -6.85 6.95 -0.90
N LEU A 152 -5.53 7.02 -0.74
CA LEU A 152 -4.87 6.91 0.57
C LEU A 152 -4.94 8.19 1.39
N TYR A 153 -4.76 9.35 0.75
CA TYR A 153 -4.69 10.64 1.45
C TYR A 153 -6.05 11.35 1.37
N PRO A 154 -6.48 12.05 2.43
CA PRO A 154 -7.57 13.01 2.32
C PRO A 154 -7.27 14.03 1.22
N PRO A 155 -8.28 14.51 0.49
CA PRO A 155 -8.07 15.65 -0.40
C PRO A 155 -7.53 16.82 0.45
N GLU A 156 -6.49 17.49 -0.04
CA GLU A 156 -6.04 18.73 0.55
C GLU A 156 -7.24 19.71 0.52
N GLU A 157 -7.56 20.32 1.67
CA GLU A 157 -8.50 21.43 1.66
C GLU A 157 -7.83 22.49 0.77
N GLU A 158 -8.38 22.73 -0.43
CA GLU A 158 -8.00 23.90 -1.20
C GLU A 158 -8.30 25.10 -0.30
N ASP A 159 -7.25 25.71 0.24
CA ASP A 159 -7.35 26.98 0.94
C ASP A 159 -7.98 27.97 -0.05
N GLU A 160 -9.30 28.20 0.11
CA GLU A 160 -10.10 29.18 -0.63
C GLU A 160 -9.57 30.62 -0.46
N THR A 161 -8.48 30.82 0.28
CA THR A 161 -7.75 32.09 0.42
C THR A 161 -6.82 32.38 -0.76
N SER A 162 -6.47 31.38 -1.58
CA SER A 162 -5.55 31.58 -2.72
C SER A 162 -6.23 32.07 -4.00
N THR A 163 -7.56 31.93 -4.12
CA THR A 163 -8.35 32.41 -5.26
C THR A 163 -8.77 33.88 -5.10
N GLU A 164 -9.00 34.37 -3.88
CA GLU A 164 -9.37 35.78 -3.65
C GLU A 164 -8.18 36.75 -3.86
N GLU A 165 -6.93 36.32 -3.60
CA GLU A 165 -5.75 37.16 -3.84
C GLU A 165 -5.36 37.27 -5.32
N MET A 166 -5.75 36.30 -6.16
CA MET A 166 -5.52 36.35 -7.61
C MET A 166 -6.55 37.21 -8.36
N GLU A 167 -7.78 37.33 -7.85
CA GLU A 167 -8.82 38.18 -8.45
C GLU A 167 -8.62 39.68 -8.15
N GLY A 168 -7.91 40.03 -7.07
CA GLY A 168 -7.62 41.42 -6.70
C GLY A 168 -6.57 42.13 -7.57
N ILE A 169 -5.71 41.38 -8.27
CA ILE A 169 -4.59 41.93 -9.06
C ILE A 169 -4.95 42.10 -10.56
N ALA A 170 -6.03 41.48 -11.02
CA ALA A 170 -6.46 41.50 -12.42
C ALA A 170 -7.22 42.78 -12.86
N SER A 171 -7.45 43.75 -11.97
CA SER A 171 -8.30 44.93 -12.24
C SER A 171 -7.56 46.24 -12.54
N ALA A 172 -6.22 46.25 -12.64
CA ALA A 172 -5.45 47.46 -12.92
C ALA A 172 -4.46 47.26 -14.09
N ALA A 173 -4.96 47.42 -15.32
CA ALA A 173 -4.12 47.60 -16.50
C ALA A 173 -4.05 49.09 -16.86
N PRO A 174 -2.86 49.66 -17.16
CA PRO A 174 -2.72 50.82 -18.02
C PRO A 174 -2.33 50.42 -19.46
N GLU A 175 -2.86 51.19 -20.41
CA GLU A 175 -2.80 51.01 -21.85
C GLU A 175 -1.39 51.21 -22.47
N GLU A 176 -1.21 50.49 -23.59
CA GLU A 176 -0.40 50.77 -24.78
C GLU A 176 1.02 51.37 -24.68
N THR A 177 2.01 50.65 -25.22
CA THR A 177 2.58 50.98 -26.55
C THR A 177 3.55 49.89 -27.02
N ALA A 178 3.31 49.38 -28.23
CA ALA A 178 4.17 48.42 -28.90
C ALA A 178 5.41 49.10 -29.50
N LYS A 179 6.60 48.47 -29.39
CA LYS A 179 7.66 48.49 -30.42
C LYS A 179 8.81 47.50 -30.15
N THR A 180 8.93 46.57 -31.10
CA THR A 180 10.15 46.05 -31.76
C THR A 180 11.13 45.08 -31.06
N LEU A 181 11.43 44.05 -31.86
CA LEU A 181 12.40 42.95 -31.81
C LEU A 181 13.88 43.31 -31.49
N SER A 182 14.57 42.24 -31.08
CA SER A 182 15.91 41.73 -31.50
C SER A 182 17.15 41.91 -30.60
N GLN A 183 17.62 40.74 -30.12
CA GLN A 183 19.00 40.19 -30.12
C GLN A 183 20.23 41.12 -30.20
N ALA A 184 21.17 40.94 -29.26
CA ALA A 184 22.63 40.76 -29.43
C ALA A 184 23.31 40.80 -28.04
N GLU A 185 23.87 39.68 -27.54
CA GLU A 185 25.31 39.31 -27.57
C GLU A 185 26.22 39.93 -26.48
N ASN A 186 26.71 39.03 -25.62
CA ASN A 186 28.03 38.88 -24.98
C ASN A 186 28.99 40.08 -24.76
N GLY A 187 29.57 40.13 -23.56
CA GLY A 187 30.89 40.73 -23.33
C GLY A 187 31.32 40.98 -21.88
N THR A 188 31.80 39.94 -21.19
CA THR A 188 32.93 39.86 -20.22
C THR A 188 33.50 41.10 -19.48
N GLY A 189 33.77 40.93 -18.18
CA GLY A 189 34.85 41.64 -17.42
C GLY A 189 34.43 42.05 -15.99
N GLU A 190 34.56 41.17 -14.99
CA GLU A 190 35.56 41.21 -13.90
C GLU A 190 35.22 42.08 -12.65
N ALA A 191 35.14 41.36 -11.52
CA ALA A 191 35.62 41.66 -10.16
C ALA A 191 34.87 42.63 -9.22
N SER A 192 34.51 42.02 -8.07
CA SER A 192 34.48 42.56 -6.70
C SER A 192 33.33 43.47 -6.27
N GLU A 193 32.46 42.98 -5.39
CA GLU A 193 32.38 43.42 -3.98
C GLU A 193 31.30 42.65 -3.19
N VAL A 194 31.59 42.43 -1.91
CA VAL A 194 30.76 41.76 -0.90
C VAL A 194 29.83 42.79 -0.26
N PRO A 195 28.61 42.41 0.15
CA PRO A 195 28.05 42.90 1.41
C PRO A 195 27.59 41.72 2.27
N GLU A 196 28.23 41.49 3.40
CA GLU A 196 27.86 41.98 4.74
C GLU A 196 26.49 41.49 5.23
N GLN A 197 26.58 40.83 6.39
CA GLN A 197 25.53 40.23 7.19
C GLN A 197 24.68 41.32 7.82
N ASP A 198 23.37 41.08 7.91
CA ASP A 198 22.52 41.77 8.87
C ASP A 198 21.93 40.71 9.82
N ASP A 199 22.45 40.73 11.04
CA ASP A 199 21.97 39.99 12.21
C ASP A 199 20.80 40.78 12.80
N SER A 200 19.62 40.17 12.85
CA SER A 200 18.55 40.65 13.74
C SER A 200 18.05 39.49 14.61
N ASP A 201 18.59 39.45 15.83
CA ASP A 201 18.16 38.62 16.94
C ASP A 201 16.68 38.91 17.31
N ILE A 202 15.83 37.89 17.27
CA ILE A 202 14.52 37.92 17.94
C ILE A 202 14.68 37.26 19.30
N ILE A 203 14.46 38.07 20.33
CA ILE A 203 14.52 37.73 21.75
C ILE A 203 13.39 36.72 22.09
N MET A 204 13.78 35.51 22.49
CA MET A 204 12.87 34.54 23.13
C MET A 204 13.13 34.57 24.64
N THR A 205 12.19 35.12 25.39
CA THR A 205 12.18 35.03 26.86
C THR A 205 11.76 33.63 27.28
N GLY A 206 12.63 32.93 27.99
CA GLY A 206 12.36 31.63 28.58
C GLY A 206 11.72 31.70 29.97
N THR A 207 11.16 30.58 30.38
CA THR A 207 11.14 30.08 31.77
C THR A 207 10.94 28.56 31.73
N ASP A 208 12.05 27.83 31.91
CA ASP A 208 12.31 26.72 32.85
C ASP A 208 11.19 25.73 33.26
N ASP A 209 11.47 24.43 33.01
CA ASP A 209 11.62 23.31 33.98
C ASP A 209 10.55 23.17 35.10
N VAL A 210 9.84 22.05 35.38
CA VAL A 210 10.05 20.58 35.35
C VAL A 210 8.65 19.89 35.57
N PRO A 211 8.49 18.64 36.09
CA PRO A 211 8.38 17.29 35.49
C PRO A 211 6.94 16.69 35.41
N ASN A 212 6.77 15.56 34.70
CA ASN A 212 5.65 14.58 34.87
C ASN A 212 5.77 13.85 36.25
N PRO A 213 4.77 13.17 36.88
CA PRO A 213 3.48 12.54 36.42
C PRO A 213 2.33 12.66 37.50
N PRO A 214 1.33 11.77 37.77
CA PRO A 214 0.66 10.64 37.06
C PRO A 214 -0.91 10.75 37.03
N GLN A 215 -1.57 9.66 36.64
CA GLN A 215 -3.02 9.45 36.48
C GLN A 215 -3.89 9.60 37.76
N ASN A 216 -5.19 9.81 37.50
CA ASN A 216 -6.39 9.72 38.35
C ASN A 216 -6.71 10.87 39.32
N GLY A 217 -7.95 11.38 39.20
CA GLY A 217 -8.65 12.08 40.30
C GLY A 217 -9.33 13.37 39.88
N SER A 218 -10.66 13.30 39.72
CA SER A 218 -11.65 14.38 39.82
C SER A 218 -11.16 15.75 40.29
N ALA A 219 -11.33 16.79 39.46
CA ALA A 219 -11.17 18.18 39.84
C ALA A 219 -12.50 18.97 39.79
N PRO A 220 -12.65 19.99 40.65
CA PRO A 220 -13.92 20.66 40.94
C PRO A 220 -14.14 21.93 40.11
N LYS A 221 -15.38 22.40 40.13
CA LYS A 221 -15.87 23.63 39.50
C LYS A 221 -15.15 24.88 40.05
N GLN A 222 -14.68 25.76 39.17
CA GLN A 222 -14.35 27.14 39.48
C GLN A 222 -15.32 28.09 38.78
N GLU A 223 -15.73 29.08 39.56
CA GLU A 223 -16.65 30.17 39.28
C GLU A 223 -16.05 31.13 38.23
N SER A 224 -16.89 31.63 37.32
CA SER A 224 -16.55 32.69 36.37
C SER A 224 -17.17 34.00 36.82
N GLU A 225 -16.39 35.07 36.69
CA GLU A 225 -16.75 36.45 37.00
C GLU A 225 -17.91 36.97 36.15
N PHE A 226 -18.74 37.79 36.81
CA PHE A 226 -19.92 38.46 36.29
C PHE A 226 -19.57 39.52 35.23
N VAL A 227 -20.17 39.41 34.05
CA VAL A 227 -20.46 40.55 33.15
C VAL A 227 -21.97 40.60 32.95
N GLU A 228 -22.59 41.73 33.26
CA GLU A 228 -24.04 41.95 33.23
C GLU A 228 -24.64 41.82 31.80
N PRO A 229 -25.82 41.18 31.64
CA PRO A 229 -26.43 40.94 30.34
C PRO A 229 -27.39 42.08 29.95
N THR A 230 -27.17 42.69 28.80
CA THR A 230 -28.19 43.49 28.10
C THR A 230 -28.77 42.68 26.94
N ALA A 231 -29.58 41.67 27.25
CA ALA A 231 -30.56 41.08 26.34
C ALA A 231 -31.49 40.13 27.11
N ALA A 232 -32.78 40.17 26.80
CA ALA A 232 -33.79 39.28 27.35
C ALA A 232 -33.45 37.79 27.11
N PRO A 233 -33.89 36.85 27.97
CA PRO A 233 -33.64 35.43 27.77
C PRO A 233 -34.46 34.94 26.58
N GLU A 234 -33.79 34.68 25.45
CA GLU A 234 -34.38 33.91 24.36
C GLU A 234 -34.56 32.45 24.83
N ASP A 235 -35.80 31.98 24.74
CA ASP A 235 -36.20 30.62 25.03
C ASP A 235 -35.33 29.61 24.23
N PRO A 236 -34.60 28.67 24.87
CA PRO A 236 -33.73 27.71 24.17
C PRO A 236 -34.50 26.74 23.26
N SER A 237 -35.82 26.84 23.21
CA SER A 237 -36.72 26.04 22.39
C SER A 237 -36.66 26.37 20.89
N ASN A 238 -36.09 27.51 20.48
CA ASN A 238 -36.25 28.01 19.11
C ASN A 238 -34.97 28.07 18.24
N ARG A 239 -33.88 27.38 18.63
CA ARG A 239 -32.75 27.18 17.69
C ARG A 239 -33.22 26.25 16.57
N PRO A 240 -33.20 26.69 15.29
CA PRO A 240 -33.52 25.81 14.18
C PRO A 240 -32.58 24.61 14.24
N ARG A 241 -33.14 23.41 14.38
CA ARG A 241 -32.36 22.17 14.36
C ARG A 241 -31.60 22.17 13.04
N LYS A 242 -30.25 22.16 13.10
CA LYS A 242 -29.41 21.98 11.92
C LYS A 242 -29.97 20.78 11.14
N ALA A 243 -30.23 20.99 9.85
CA ALA A 243 -30.75 19.92 9.00
C ALA A 243 -29.86 18.67 9.15
N PRO A 244 -30.46 17.48 9.33
CA PRO A 244 -29.68 16.26 9.47
C PRO A 244 -28.82 16.09 8.23
N ARG A 245 -27.50 16.04 8.42
CA ARG A 245 -26.57 15.76 7.32
C ARG A 245 -26.91 14.40 6.73
N PRO A 246 -26.93 14.24 5.39
CA PRO A 246 -27.22 12.96 4.76
C PRO A 246 -26.21 11.91 5.24
N HIS A 247 -26.70 10.72 5.55
CA HIS A 247 -25.83 9.62 5.96
C HIS A 247 -25.10 9.07 4.74
N ILE A 248 -23.79 9.25 4.68
CA ILE A 248 -22.92 8.63 3.68
C ILE A 248 -22.69 7.18 4.11
N PRO A 249 -23.09 6.18 3.31
CA PRO A 249 -22.84 4.78 3.65
C PRO A 249 -21.36 4.46 3.47
N GLN A 250 -20.76 3.77 4.44
CA GLN A 250 -19.41 3.22 4.33
C GLN A 250 -19.34 2.16 3.22
N MET A 251 -18.19 1.99 2.56
CA MET A 251 -17.96 0.96 1.52
C MET A 251 -18.93 1.06 0.33
N SER A 252 -19.32 2.28 -0.04
CA SER A 252 -20.38 2.55 -1.02
C SER A 252 -19.90 2.84 -2.43
N ALA A 253 -18.58 3.02 -2.64
CA ALA A 253 -18.04 3.31 -3.95
C ALA A 253 -18.29 2.14 -4.92
N SER A 254 -18.71 2.45 -6.15
CA SER A 254 -18.93 1.48 -7.23
C SER A 254 -17.68 1.24 -8.08
N THR A 255 -16.74 2.20 -8.07
CA THR A 255 -15.49 2.20 -8.85
C THR A 255 -14.31 2.63 -7.97
N ASN A 256 -13.10 2.31 -8.41
CA ASN A 256 -11.82 2.56 -7.78
C ASN A 256 -11.78 1.97 -6.36
N THR A 257 -12.06 0.68 -6.23
CA THR A 257 -12.26 0.04 -4.93
C THR A 257 -11.20 -0.99 -4.63
N LEU A 258 -10.80 -1.03 -3.36
CA LEU A 258 -9.89 -2.04 -2.82
C LEU A 258 -10.69 -2.94 -1.88
N THR A 259 -10.81 -4.22 -2.20
CA THR A 259 -11.50 -5.20 -1.35
C THR A 259 -10.47 -6.03 -0.61
N VAL A 260 -10.38 -5.86 0.71
CA VAL A 260 -9.46 -6.61 1.57
C VAL A 260 -10.17 -7.80 2.19
N LEU A 261 -9.65 -8.99 1.94
CA LEU A 261 -10.08 -10.24 2.53
C LEU A 261 -9.23 -10.57 3.77
N HIS A 262 -9.88 -10.97 4.86
CA HIS A 262 -9.21 -11.21 6.13
C HIS A 262 -9.75 -12.44 6.89
N PRO A 263 -8.92 -13.11 7.72
CA PRO A 263 -9.34 -14.29 8.50
C PRO A 263 -10.12 -13.95 9.78
N ASN A 264 -9.85 -12.79 10.37
CA ASN A 264 -10.45 -12.41 11.65
C ASN A 264 -11.83 -11.77 11.48
N ASN A 265 -12.53 -11.48 12.59
CA ASN A 265 -13.80 -10.74 12.55
C ASN A 265 -13.63 -9.30 12.01
N GLN A 266 -12.44 -8.71 12.19
CA GLN A 266 -12.08 -7.39 11.66
C GLN A 266 -10.73 -7.47 10.95
N PRO A 267 -10.52 -6.69 9.87
CA PRO A 267 -9.24 -6.66 9.18
C PRO A 267 -8.19 -5.95 10.03
N ASN A 268 -6.95 -6.46 10.05
CA ASN A 268 -5.82 -5.78 10.68
C ASN A 268 -5.22 -4.76 9.70
N LEU A 269 -5.68 -3.52 9.77
CA LEU A 269 -5.21 -2.40 8.95
C LEU A 269 -4.63 -1.27 9.82
N SER A 270 -3.95 -1.65 10.89
CA SER A 270 -3.46 -0.74 11.93
C SER A 270 -2.45 0.30 11.42
N TYR A 271 -1.77 0.05 10.30
CA TYR A 271 -0.85 1.02 9.70
C TYR A 271 -1.56 2.16 8.95
N LEU A 272 -2.84 2.01 8.57
CA LEU A 272 -3.58 3.10 7.90
C LEU A 272 -3.80 4.34 8.79
N LYS A 273 -3.69 4.18 10.12
CA LYS A 273 -3.76 5.31 11.07
C LYS A 273 -2.69 6.38 10.81
N TYR A 274 -1.54 5.97 10.26
CA TYR A 274 -0.44 6.86 9.90
C TYR A 274 -0.79 7.78 8.73
N PHE A 275 -1.83 7.44 7.98
CA PHE A 275 -2.37 8.20 6.85
C PHE A 275 -3.73 8.84 7.17
N GLY A 276 -4.11 8.92 8.46
CA GLY A 276 -5.35 9.58 8.88
C GLY A 276 -6.62 8.72 8.78
N PHE A 277 -6.48 7.41 8.56
CA PHE A 277 -7.62 6.48 8.52
C PHE A 277 -7.61 5.52 9.70
N ASP A 278 -8.57 5.68 10.61
CA ASP A 278 -8.82 4.74 11.70
C ASP A 278 -9.92 3.75 11.30
N THR A 279 -9.59 2.47 11.25
CA THR A 279 -10.56 1.41 10.91
C THR A 279 -11.60 1.17 12.00
N GLY A 280 -11.29 1.48 13.26
CA GLY A 280 -12.21 1.37 14.39
C GLY A 280 -13.23 2.51 14.42
N ASN A 281 -12.84 3.69 13.93
CA ASN A 281 -13.69 4.88 13.85
C ASN A 281 -13.51 5.63 12.51
N PRO A 282 -13.99 5.05 11.40
CA PRO A 282 -13.72 5.57 10.07
C PRO A 282 -14.48 6.87 9.81
N THR A 283 -13.75 7.91 9.39
CA THR A 283 -14.27 9.24 9.10
C THR A 283 -14.81 9.34 7.67
N PRO A 284 -16.05 9.83 7.44
CA PRO A 284 -16.63 9.97 6.11
C PRO A 284 -15.88 10.91 5.15
N SER A 285 -15.02 11.81 5.69
CA SER A 285 -14.18 12.71 4.90
C SER A 285 -13.01 12.00 4.22
N HIS A 286 -12.58 10.86 4.74
CA HIS A 286 -11.43 10.13 4.22
C HIS A 286 -11.85 9.29 3.00
N PRO A 287 -11.12 9.30 1.86
CA PRO A 287 -11.52 8.56 0.66
C PRO A 287 -11.70 7.04 0.89
N LEU A 288 -10.79 6.42 1.66
CA LEU A 288 -10.93 5.02 2.09
C LEU A 288 -12.28 4.69 2.73
N TYR A 289 -13.02 5.64 3.32
CA TYR A 289 -14.35 5.40 3.88
C TYR A 289 -15.32 4.76 2.87
N GLN A 290 -15.27 5.20 1.62
CA GLN A 290 -16.13 4.71 0.55
C GLN A 290 -15.45 3.63 -0.30
N HIS A 291 -14.14 3.77 -0.53
CA HIS A 291 -13.38 2.98 -1.50
C HIS A 291 -12.74 1.69 -0.92
N LEU A 292 -12.47 1.64 0.38
CA LEU A 292 -11.89 0.46 1.03
C LEU A 292 -12.99 -0.44 1.58
N LYS A 293 -13.15 -1.61 0.96
CA LYS A 293 -14.10 -2.66 1.34
C LYS A 293 -13.37 -3.75 2.11
N SER A 294 -14.07 -4.40 3.05
CA SER A 294 -13.53 -5.53 3.80
C SER A 294 -14.52 -6.68 3.84
N VAL A 295 -14.02 -7.89 3.64
CA VAL A 295 -14.79 -9.14 3.68
C VAL A 295 -14.01 -10.17 4.48
N SER A 296 -14.67 -10.97 5.32
CA SER A 296 -14.00 -12.10 5.98
C SER A 296 -14.05 -13.37 5.11
N TRP A 297 -13.14 -14.31 5.32
CA TRP A 297 -13.19 -15.61 4.63
C TRP A 297 -14.53 -16.34 4.85
N LEU A 298 -15.10 -16.27 6.06
CA LEU A 298 -16.43 -16.80 6.35
C LEU A 298 -17.51 -16.16 5.47
N GLN A 299 -17.50 -14.83 5.36
CA GLN A 299 -18.46 -14.09 4.54
C GLN A 299 -18.34 -14.40 3.04
N LEU A 300 -17.12 -14.64 2.55
CA LEU A 300 -16.89 -14.95 1.15
C LEU A 300 -17.37 -16.37 0.79
N LEU A 301 -16.98 -17.35 1.60
CA LEU A 301 -17.20 -18.78 1.31
C LEU A 301 -18.59 -19.24 1.77
N HIS A 302 -19.00 -18.87 2.99
CA HIS A 302 -20.24 -19.31 3.64
C HIS A 302 -21.03 -18.12 4.22
N PRO A 303 -21.54 -17.20 3.38
CA PRO A 303 -22.21 -16.00 3.87
C PRO A 303 -23.45 -16.26 4.72
N THR A 304 -24.17 -17.35 4.45
CA THR A 304 -25.37 -17.73 5.22
C THR A 304 -25.07 -18.11 6.67
N GLU A 305 -23.82 -18.45 6.99
CA GLU A 305 -23.38 -18.77 8.35
C GLU A 305 -23.00 -17.51 9.15
N ASP A 306 -22.78 -16.36 8.49
CA ASP A 306 -22.52 -15.10 9.17
C ASP A 306 -23.83 -14.41 9.61
N PRO A 307 -24.06 -14.20 10.92
CA PRO A 307 -25.23 -13.48 11.40
C PRO A 307 -25.37 -12.06 10.85
N SER A 308 -24.28 -11.44 10.37
CA SER A 308 -24.31 -10.10 9.80
C SER A 308 -24.83 -10.03 8.37
N TYR A 309 -24.89 -11.18 7.67
CA TYR A 309 -25.44 -11.32 6.33
C TYR A 309 -26.95 -11.66 6.33
N LEU A 310 -27.47 -12.18 7.45
CA LEU A 310 -28.89 -12.50 7.60
C LEU A 310 -29.75 -11.24 7.72
N GLU A 311 -30.82 -11.17 6.93
CA GLU A 311 -31.71 -10.00 6.90
C GLU A 311 -32.40 -9.79 8.27
N PRO A 312 -32.25 -8.60 8.89
CA PRO A 312 -33.00 -8.24 10.09
C PRO A 312 -34.50 -8.12 9.80
N GLU A 313 -35.33 -8.45 10.81
CA GLU A 313 -36.78 -8.25 10.76
C GLU A 313 -37.17 -6.86 10.24
N VAL A 314 -38.05 -6.84 9.25
CA VAL A 314 -38.56 -5.61 8.63
C VAL A 314 -39.75 -5.10 9.43
N LEU A 315 -39.61 -3.91 10.01
CA LEU A 315 -40.68 -3.26 10.77
C LEU A 315 -41.37 -2.19 9.92
N SER A 316 -42.70 -2.07 10.04
CA SER A 316 -43.46 -1.04 9.35
C SER A 316 -43.14 0.36 9.87
N GLU A 317 -43.31 1.37 9.01
CA GLU A 317 -43.01 2.77 9.34
C GLU A 317 -43.81 3.29 10.55
N GLU A 318 -45.06 2.83 10.69
CA GLU A 318 -45.93 3.15 11.82
C GLU A 318 -45.35 2.66 13.15
N VAL A 319 -44.86 1.41 13.16
CA VAL A 319 -44.24 0.81 14.35
C VAL A 319 -42.94 1.54 14.68
N LEU A 320 -42.13 1.89 13.68
CA LEU A 320 -40.88 2.64 13.87
C LEU A 320 -41.12 4.07 14.37
N ALA A 321 -42.19 4.72 13.93
CA ALA A 321 -42.58 6.04 14.41
C ALA A 321 -42.97 6.01 15.89
N GLY A 322 -43.64 4.93 16.33
CA GLY A 322 -44.01 4.71 17.73
C GLY A 322 -42.85 4.31 18.66
N MET A 323 -41.69 3.92 18.11
CA MET A 323 -40.54 3.49 18.93
C MET A 323 -39.80 4.65 19.60
N LYS A 324 -39.27 4.38 20.81
CA LYS A 324 -38.30 5.25 21.47
C LYS A 324 -37.09 5.49 20.57
N SER A 325 -36.56 6.71 20.56
CA SER A 325 -35.43 7.13 19.70
C SER A 325 -34.23 6.18 19.73
N SER A 326 -33.85 5.65 20.91
CA SER A 326 -32.76 4.68 21.05
C SER A 326 -33.04 3.34 20.34
N LYS A 327 -34.23 2.77 20.51
CA LYS A 327 -34.63 1.52 19.84
C LYS A 327 -34.71 1.70 18.32
N ARG A 328 -35.28 2.82 17.87
CA ARG A 328 -35.32 3.20 16.46
C ARG A 328 -33.92 3.36 15.87
N GLY A 329 -33.01 4.01 16.60
CA GLY A 329 -31.60 4.15 16.19
C GLY A 329 -30.89 2.81 16.05
N ASN A 330 -31.11 1.87 16.98
CA ASN A 330 -30.54 0.52 16.91
C ASN A 330 -31.07 -0.29 15.73
N TYR A 331 -32.38 -0.17 15.41
CA TYR A 331 -32.96 -0.78 14.21
C TYR A 331 -32.24 -0.32 12.94
N TYR A 332 -32.14 0.99 12.72
CA TYR A 332 -31.44 1.53 11.54
C TYR A 332 -29.93 1.25 11.54
N LYS A 333 -29.28 1.08 12.70
CA LYS A 333 -27.89 0.60 12.76
C LYS A 333 -27.77 -0.85 12.32
N LYS A 334 -28.70 -1.72 12.73
CA LYS A 334 -28.73 -3.14 12.35
C LYS A 334 -28.99 -3.28 10.85
N ARG A 335 -29.98 -2.56 10.29
CA ARG A 335 -30.26 -2.56 8.85
C ARG A 335 -29.08 -2.05 8.02
N ARG A 336 -28.50 -0.90 8.37
CA ARG A 336 -27.33 -0.37 7.64
C ARG A 336 -26.11 -1.28 7.70
N ARG A 337 -25.90 -2.00 8.81
CA ARG A 337 -24.83 -2.99 8.91
C ARG A 337 -25.09 -4.15 7.95
N TRP A 338 -26.30 -4.70 7.96
CA TRP A 338 -26.71 -5.77 7.05
C TRP A 338 -26.60 -5.35 5.58
N GLU A 339 -27.21 -4.21 5.20
CA GLU A 339 -27.12 -3.66 3.83
C GLU A 339 -25.67 -3.48 3.36
N LYS A 340 -24.79 -3.00 4.25
CA LYS A 340 -23.36 -2.88 3.96
C LYS A 340 -22.73 -4.25 3.74
N THR A 341 -22.90 -5.19 4.67
CA THR A 341 -22.33 -6.54 4.57
C THR A 341 -22.82 -7.23 3.29
N THR A 342 -24.13 -7.33 3.09
CA THR A 342 -24.73 -8.01 1.94
C THR A 342 -24.26 -7.39 0.63
N ARG A 343 -24.27 -6.06 0.49
CA ARG A 343 -23.77 -5.39 -0.71
C ARG A 343 -22.32 -5.75 -1.00
N VAL A 344 -21.44 -5.68 0.00
CA VAL A 344 -20.00 -5.91 -0.20
C VAL A 344 -19.71 -7.38 -0.49
N VAL A 345 -20.39 -8.31 0.20
CA VAL A 345 -20.25 -9.76 -0.01
C VAL A 345 -20.74 -10.14 -1.40
N ASP A 346 -21.95 -9.72 -1.78
CA ASP A 346 -22.53 -10.05 -3.09
C ASP A 346 -21.67 -9.48 -4.22
N GLU A 347 -21.21 -8.23 -4.09
CA GLU A 347 -20.32 -7.62 -5.08
C GLU A 347 -18.97 -8.32 -5.17
N THR A 348 -18.47 -8.89 -4.07
CA THR A 348 -17.22 -9.65 -4.06
C THR A 348 -17.40 -11.02 -4.72
N ARG A 349 -18.48 -11.73 -4.40
CA ARG A 349 -18.82 -13.04 -4.98
C ARG A 349 -19.18 -12.96 -6.46
N ARG A 350 -19.71 -11.83 -6.91
CA ARG A 350 -19.88 -11.54 -8.34
C ARG A 350 -18.56 -11.53 -9.10
N GLY A 351 -17.42 -11.29 -8.45
CA GLY A 351 -16.11 -11.32 -9.10
C GLY A 351 -15.90 -10.20 -10.12
N GLY A 352 -15.07 -10.47 -11.12
CA GLY A 352 -14.66 -9.51 -12.15
C GLY A 352 -13.55 -8.54 -11.73
N PHE A 353 -12.77 -8.88 -10.69
CA PHE A 353 -11.66 -8.05 -10.23
C PHE A 353 -10.59 -7.88 -11.30
N ASP A 354 -10.05 -6.66 -11.43
CA ASP A 354 -8.99 -6.29 -12.36
C ASP A 354 -7.64 -6.93 -12.00
N GLY A 355 -7.44 -7.23 -10.71
CA GLY A 355 -6.29 -7.96 -10.22
C GLY A 355 -6.45 -8.50 -8.80
N LEU A 356 -5.57 -9.42 -8.43
CA LEU A 356 -5.47 -10.05 -7.13
C LEU A 356 -4.05 -9.86 -6.58
N VAL A 357 -3.96 -9.33 -5.35
CA VAL A 357 -2.70 -9.19 -4.60
C VAL A 357 -2.80 -10.01 -3.32
N VAL A 358 -1.82 -10.87 -3.06
CA VAL A 358 -1.78 -11.72 -1.86
C VAL A 358 -0.46 -11.49 -1.15
N ALA A 359 -0.51 -11.03 0.10
CA ALA A 359 0.60 -10.96 1.03
C ALA A 359 0.10 -11.52 2.37
N SER A 360 0.16 -12.84 2.51
CA SER A 360 -0.44 -13.56 3.64
C SER A 360 0.48 -14.66 4.14
N VAL A 361 0.35 -14.97 5.43
CA VAL A 361 1.01 -16.12 6.06
C VAL A 361 0.22 -17.43 5.79
N MET A 362 -1.02 -17.32 5.33
CA MET A 362 -1.83 -18.47 4.91
C MET A 362 -1.23 -19.15 3.67
N GLU A 363 -1.57 -20.43 3.50
CA GLU A 363 -1.14 -21.20 2.36
C GLU A 363 -1.68 -20.60 1.04
N SER A 364 -0.77 -20.24 0.15
CA SER A 364 -1.12 -19.57 -1.11
C SER A 364 -1.94 -20.45 -2.06
N ARG A 365 -1.74 -21.78 -2.02
CA ARG A 365 -2.51 -22.75 -2.83
C ARG A 365 -4.01 -22.63 -2.55
N SER A 366 -4.39 -22.72 -1.27
CA SER A 366 -5.76 -22.61 -0.80
C SER A 366 -6.37 -21.24 -1.10
N ILE A 367 -5.60 -20.16 -0.94
CA ILE A 367 -6.04 -18.81 -1.32
C ILE A 367 -6.34 -18.72 -2.82
N LEU A 368 -5.42 -19.19 -3.67
CA LEU A 368 -5.59 -19.07 -5.12
C LEU A 368 -6.74 -19.95 -5.66
N LYS A 369 -7.02 -21.09 -5.03
CA LYS A 369 -8.18 -21.95 -5.37
C LYS A 369 -9.49 -21.14 -5.38
N GLU A 370 -9.70 -20.35 -4.33
CA GLU A 370 -10.95 -19.58 -4.14
C GLU A 370 -10.94 -18.22 -4.85
N LEU A 371 -9.78 -17.55 -4.92
CA LEU A 371 -9.73 -16.15 -5.39
C LEU A 371 -9.42 -15.97 -6.87
N VAL A 372 -8.68 -16.89 -7.52
CA VAL A 372 -8.39 -16.80 -8.96
C VAL A 372 -9.67 -16.82 -9.82
N PRO A 373 -10.71 -17.60 -9.49
CA PRO A 373 -11.98 -17.54 -10.22
C PRO A 373 -12.64 -16.16 -10.22
N LEU A 374 -12.49 -15.38 -9.14
CA LEU A 374 -13.07 -14.04 -9.00
C LEU A 374 -12.35 -12.96 -9.82
N VAL A 375 -11.14 -13.25 -10.32
CA VAL A 375 -10.37 -12.33 -11.18
C VAL A 375 -10.86 -12.43 -12.62
N ARG A 376 -11.04 -11.28 -13.28
CA ARG A 376 -11.46 -11.24 -14.69
C ARG A 376 -10.40 -11.85 -15.62
N GLY A 377 -10.82 -12.27 -16.81
CA GLY A 377 -9.90 -12.60 -17.90
C GLY A 377 -8.96 -11.43 -18.23
N GLY A 378 -7.66 -11.69 -18.30
CA GLY A 378 -6.61 -10.68 -18.46
C GLY A 378 -6.16 -9.99 -17.17
N GLY A 379 -6.82 -10.25 -16.04
CA GLY A 379 -6.43 -9.71 -14.74
C GLY A 379 -5.09 -10.25 -14.25
N ARG A 380 -4.39 -9.47 -13.41
CA ARG A 380 -3.07 -9.82 -12.89
C ARG A 380 -3.18 -10.47 -11.51
N VAL A 381 -2.45 -11.56 -11.30
CA VAL A 381 -2.36 -12.22 -10.00
C VAL A 381 -0.93 -12.08 -9.51
N VAL A 382 -0.76 -11.51 -8.32
CA VAL A 382 0.53 -11.29 -7.67
C VAL A 382 0.48 -11.86 -6.26
N VAL A 383 1.39 -12.77 -5.93
CA VAL A 383 1.53 -13.34 -4.59
C VAL A 383 2.93 -13.07 -4.06
N TYR A 384 3.00 -12.44 -2.90
CA TYR A 384 4.22 -12.19 -2.14
C TYR A 384 4.44 -13.27 -1.09
N SER A 385 5.69 -13.71 -0.95
CA SER A 385 6.14 -14.52 0.17
C SER A 385 7.58 -14.13 0.55
N PRO A 386 7.94 -14.12 1.85
CA PRO A 386 9.33 -13.94 2.27
C PRO A 386 10.24 -15.07 1.74
N ASN A 387 9.67 -16.27 1.56
CA ASN A 387 10.37 -17.49 1.18
C ASN A 387 10.03 -17.88 -0.26
N VAL A 388 10.96 -18.54 -0.94
CA VAL A 388 10.84 -18.86 -2.37
C VAL A 388 10.05 -20.15 -2.59
N GLU A 389 10.15 -21.09 -1.65
CA GLU A 389 9.64 -22.46 -1.74
C GLU A 389 8.12 -22.52 -1.98
N PRO A 390 7.27 -21.77 -1.26
CA PRO A 390 5.83 -21.78 -1.51
C PRO A 390 5.48 -21.29 -2.92
N LEU A 391 6.27 -20.36 -3.46
CA LEU A 391 6.02 -19.78 -4.79
C LEU A 391 6.53 -20.68 -5.92
N VAL A 392 7.57 -21.47 -5.67
CA VAL A 392 8.03 -22.52 -6.59
C VAL A 392 6.96 -23.61 -6.71
N GLU A 393 6.35 -24.02 -5.60
CA GLU A 393 5.22 -24.94 -5.61
C GLU A 393 4.05 -24.39 -6.44
N LEU A 394 3.68 -23.11 -6.25
CA LEU A 394 2.66 -22.47 -7.08
C LEU A 394 3.05 -22.44 -8.58
N CYS A 395 4.32 -22.20 -8.91
CA CYS A 395 4.77 -22.25 -10.31
C CYS A 395 4.60 -23.64 -10.91
N ASP A 396 4.86 -24.70 -10.13
CA ASP A 396 4.64 -26.08 -10.56
C ASP A 396 3.15 -26.38 -10.75
N LEU A 397 2.30 -25.98 -9.78
CA LEU A 397 0.85 -26.16 -9.84
C LEU A 397 0.22 -25.57 -11.11
N TYR A 398 0.71 -24.41 -11.57
CA TYR A 398 0.25 -23.75 -12.80
C TYR A 398 1.15 -24.01 -14.03
N SER A 399 2.04 -25.00 -13.95
CA SER A 399 3.00 -25.32 -15.01
C SER A 399 2.31 -25.80 -16.28
N LYS A 400 3.05 -25.72 -17.39
CA LYS A 400 2.58 -26.22 -18.70
C LYS A 400 2.30 -27.72 -18.66
N GLU A 401 3.11 -28.48 -17.93
CA GLU A 401 3.01 -29.94 -17.84
C GLU A 401 1.75 -30.34 -17.08
N ARG A 402 1.54 -29.77 -15.89
CA ARG A 402 0.29 -29.98 -15.13
C ARG A 402 -0.94 -29.51 -15.89
N ARG A 403 -0.85 -28.38 -16.61
CA ARG A 403 -1.95 -27.93 -17.47
C ARG A 403 -2.28 -28.94 -18.58
N ALA A 404 -1.27 -29.49 -19.24
CA ALA A 404 -1.47 -30.49 -20.29
C ALA A 404 -2.06 -31.79 -19.72
N ALA A 405 -1.58 -32.24 -18.57
CA ALA A 405 -2.11 -33.40 -17.85
C ALA A 405 -3.57 -33.19 -17.43
N TYR A 406 -3.89 -32.01 -16.87
CA TYR A 406 -5.26 -31.63 -16.51
C TYR A 406 -6.20 -31.61 -17.73
N ILE A 407 -5.78 -31.01 -18.84
CA ILE A 407 -6.58 -31.00 -20.08
C ILE A 407 -6.75 -32.42 -20.64
N ALA A 408 -5.71 -33.25 -20.60
CA ALA A 408 -5.80 -34.64 -21.04
C ALA A 408 -6.73 -35.47 -20.15
N ARG A 409 -6.79 -35.16 -18.85
CA ARG A 409 -7.71 -35.78 -17.89
C ARG A 409 -9.16 -35.37 -18.15
N GLU A 410 -9.44 -34.07 -18.25
CA GLU A 410 -10.80 -33.54 -18.41
C GLU A 410 -11.37 -33.73 -19.84
N PHE A 411 -10.51 -33.65 -20.87
CA PHE A 411 -10.93 -33.59 -22.29
C PHE A 411 -10.22 -34.61 -23.21
N GLY A 412 -9.46 -35.55 -22.65
CA GLY A 412 -8.79 -36.60 -23.41
C GLY A 412 -9.77 -37.62 -24.01
N PRO A 413 -9.36 -38.40 -25.02
CA PRO A 413 -10.15 -39.53 -25.50
C PRO A 413 -10.27 -40.57 -24.38
N LEU A 414 -11.51 -40.96 -24.05
CA LEU A 414 -11.83 -42.02 -23.09
C LEU A 414 -11.01 -43.27 -23.39
N GLN A 415 -10.00 -43.57 -22.57
CA GLN A 415 -9.41 -44.90 -22.55
C GLN A 415 -10.32 -45.77 -21.68
N ASN A 416 -10.92 -46.79 -22.31
CA ASN A 416 -11.73 -47.85 -21.69
C ASN A 416 -13.04 -47.43 -20.99
N GLY A 417 -14.05 -47.02 -21.77
CA GLY A 417 -15.46 -47.41 -21.58
C GLY A 417 -16.21 -47.11 -20.27
N SER A 418 -15.58 -46.60 -19.21
CA SER A 418 -16.25 -46.17 -17.98
C SER A 418 -16.69 -44.72 -18.16
N LYS A 419 -18.01 -44.51 -18.06
CA LYS A 419 -18.62 -43.19 -18.11
C LYS A 419 -18.31 -42.46 -16.80
N VAL A 420 -17.41 -41.49 -16.80
CA VAL A 420 -17.45 -40.43 -15.78
C VAL A 420 -18.62 -39.52 -16.14
N LYS A 421 -19.80 -39.92 -15.70
CA LYS A 421 -20.99 -39.06 -15.70
C LYS A 421 -20.86 -38.17 -14.46
N LYS A 422 -20.60 -36.88 -14.66
CA LYS A 422 -20.90 -35.85 -13.66
C LYS A 422 -22.41 -35.65 -13.64
N GLU A 423 -23.14 -36.62 -13.10
CA GLU A 423 -24.55 -36.42 -12.75
C GLU A 423 -24.58 -35.66 -11.42
N ILE A 424 -25.27 -34.53 -11.43
CA ILE A 424 -25.70 -33.81 -10.23
C ILE A 424 -26.58 -34.79 -9.45
N LYS A 425 -26.06 -35.39 -8.38
CA LYS A 425 -26.87 -36.14 -7.42
C LYS A 425 -27.64 -35.14 -6.57
N GLU A 426 -28.95 -35.11 -6.79
CA GLU A 426 -29.90 -34.67 -5.77
C GLU A 426 -29.78 -35.59 -4.55
N GLU A 427 -30.00 -34.98 -3.39
CA GLU A 427 -29.91 -35.52 -2.03
C GLU A 427 -30.50 -36.93 -1.91
N ASP A 428 -29.70 -37.87 -1.40
CA ASP A 428 -30.17 -38.88 -0.45
C ASP A 428 -28.95 -39.52 0.23
N ASP A 429 -28.96 -39.45 1.56
CA ASP A 429 -27.98 -40.02 2.48
C ASP A 429 -27.84 -41.54 2.27
N GLU A 430 -26.65 -42.01 1.87
CA GLU A 430 -26.15 -43.32 2.29
C GLU A 430 -24.62 -43.40 2.06
N GLU A 431 -23.90 -43.67 3.15
CA GLU A 431 -22.45 -43.88 3.20
C GLU A 431 -22.02 -45.01 2.27
N VAL A 432 -21.35 -44.67 1.16
CA VAL A 432 -20.58 -45.64 0.36
C VAL A 432 -19.14 -45.14 0.25
N ASN A 433 -18.26 -45.78 1.03
CA ASN A 433 -16.81 -45.70 0.88
C ASN A 433 -16.39 -46.03 -0.56
N GLY A 434 -15.87 -45.04 -1.29
CA GLY A 434 -15.21 -45.19 -2.59
C GLY A 434 -13.94 -44.35 -2.61
N THR A 435 -12.79 -45.00 -2.50
CA THR A 435 -11.43 -44.45 -2.45
C THR A 435 -10.91 -43.98 -3.82
N GLU A 436 -11.72 -43.29 -4.63
CA GLU A 436 -11.28 -42.78 -5.94
C GLU A 436 -11.34 -41.25 -6.04
N ASP A 437 -12.28 -40.57 -5.37
CA ASP A 437 -12.38 -39.10 -5.40
C ASP A 437 -11.29 -38.38 -4.56
N GLY A 438 -10.68 -39.07 -3.59
CA GLY A 438 -9.65 -38.50 -2.72
C GLY A 438 -8.32 -38.24 -3.43
N ASP A 439 -7.94 -39.12 -4.36
CA ASP A 439 -6.68 -38.99 -5.11
C ASP A 439 -6.77 -37.90 -6.20
N GLU A 440 -7.98 -37.53 -6.63
CA GLU A 440 -8.22 -36.58 -7.73
C GLU A 440 -8.02 -35.11 -7.35
N GLU A 441 -8.37 -34.74 -6.11
CA GLU A 441 -8.19 -33.39 -5.57
C GLU A 441 -6.74 -33.15 -5.08
N ASP A 442 -6.06 -34.23 -4.68
CA ASP A 442 -4.66 -34.20 -4.28
C ASP A 442 -3.71 -33.95 -5.46
N ASP A 443 -3.98 -34.54 -6.63
CA ASP A 443 -3.16 -34.36 -7.84
C ASP A 443 -3.32 -32.98 -8.49
N PHE A 444 -4.54 -32.43 -8.48
CA PHE A 444 -4.87 -31.13 -9.10
C PHE A 444 -5.69 -30.23 -8.17
N PRO A 445 -5.04 -29.66 -7.14
CA PRO A 445 -5.75 -28.91 -6.11
C PRO A 445 -6.18 -27.51 -6.52
N VAL A 446 -5.61 -27.02 -7.60
CA VAL A 446 -5.99 -25.78 -8.27
C VAL A 446 -6.20 -26.08 -9.74
N ASN A 447 -7.02 -25.31 -10.43
CA ASN A 447 -7.20 -25.48 -11.87
C ASN A 447 -6.02 -24.80 -12.63
N PRO A 448 -5.08 -25.58 -13.21
CA PRO A 448 -3.87 -25.05 -13.84
C PRO A 448 -4.14 -24.30 -15.16
N THR A 449 -5.37 -24.37 -15.68
CA THR A 449 -5.79 -23.69 -16.91
C THR A 449 -6.14 -22.23 -16.70
N LEU A 450 -6.37 -21.79 -15.45
CA LEU A 450 -6.85 -20.43 -15.15
C LEU A 450 -5.73 -19.37 -15.20
N LEU A 451 -4.47 -19.75 -14.99
CA LEU A 451 -3.34 -18.81 -15.00
C LEU A 451 -2.40 -19.09 -16.16
N LEU A 452 -1.87 -18.05 -16.78
CA LEU A 452 -0.86 -18.11 -17.84
C LEU A 452 0.44 -17.46 -17.39
N ALA A 453 1.55 -18.08 -17.81
CA ALA A 453 2.91 -17.62 -17.57
C ALA A 453 3.20 -17.37 -16.07
N PRO A 454 3.06 -18.40 -15.21
CA PRO A 454 3.54 -18.29 -13.83
C PRO A 454 5.03 -17.95 -13.86
N SER A 455 5.41 -16.85 -13.23
CA SER A 455 6.79 -16.42 -13.13
C SER A 455 7.15 -16.03 -11.72
N LEU A 456 8.33 -16.49 -11.30
CA LEU A 456 8.92 -16.18 -10.02
C LEU A 456 9.92 -15.03 -10.19
N GLN A 457 9.79 -14.01 -9.36
CA GLN A 457 10.59 -12.79 -9.45
C GLN A 457 11.06 -12.33 -8.07
N THR A 458 12.17 -11.61 -8.05
CA THR A 458 12.70 -10.94 -6.86
C THR A 458 13.48 -9.70 -7.32
N ALA A 459 13.55 -8.68 -6.48
CA ALA A 459 14.39 -7.52 -6.69
C ALA A 459 15.19 -7.22 -5.43
N ARG A 460 16.37 -6.63 -5.61
CA ARG A 460 17.28 -6.31 -4.52
C ARG A 460 17.87 -4.93 -4.73
N ALA A 461 17.67 -4.07 -3.75
CA ALA A 461 18.32 -2.77 -3.72
C ALA A 461 19.70 -2.86 -3.03
N ARG A 462 20.76 -2.41 -3.71
CA ARG A 462 22.09 -2.25 -3.11
C ARG A 462 22.39 -0.77 -2.93
N HIS A 463 22.47 -0.34 -1.69
CA HIS A 463 22.82 1.05 -1.36
C HIS A 463 24.28 1.35 -1.69
N TRP A 464 24.55 2.58 -2.15
CA TRP A 464 25.88 3.07 -2.49
C TRP A 464 26.24 4.32 -1.68
N GLN A 465 27.50 4.38 -1.23
CA GLN A 465 28.10 5.64 -0.84
C GLN A 465 28.58 6.32 -2.11
N VAL A 466 28.05 7.51 -2.41
CA VAL A 466 28.43 8.31 -3.58
C VAL A 466 29.13 9.57 -3.10
N LEU A 467 30.46 9.51 -3.06
CA LEU A 467 31.32 10.64 -2.68
C LEU A 467 32.53 10.69 -3.63
N PRO A 468 33.02 11.89 -3.99
CA PRO A 468 34.21 12.03 -4.84
C PRO A 468 35.40 11.23 -4.29
N GLY A 469 35.98 10.35 -5.11
CA GLY A 469 37.12 9.49 -4.75
C GLY A 469 36.85 8.42 -3.69
N ARG A 470 35.59 8.23 -3.25
CA ARG A 470 35.19 7.28 -2.20
C ARG A 470 33.86 6.57 -2.53
N THR A 471 33.59 6.38 -3.81
CA THR A 471 32.36 5.72 -4.25
C THR A 471 32.50 4.21 -4.16
N HIS A 472 31.64 3.58 -3.37
CA HIS A 472 31.60 2.12 -3.20
C HIS A 472 30.22 1.70 -2.68
N PRO A 473 29.79 0.45 -2.92
CA PRO A 473 28.58 -0.06 -2.28
C PRO A 473 28.76 -0.18 -0.76
N PHE A 474 27.68 -0.14 0.01
CA PHE A 474 27.77 -0.54 1.41
C PHE A 474 28.17 -2.02 1.51
N MET A 475 29.11 -2.32 2.41
CA MET A 475 29.69 -3.66 2.57
C MET A 475 28.78 -4.61 3.35
N THR A 476 27.89 -4.06 4.16
CA THR A 476 26.93 -4.80 4.97
C THR A 476 25.54 -4.21 4.72
N SER A 477 24.56 -5.07 4.52
CA SER A 477 23.14 -4.72 4.50
C SER A 477 22.42 -5.43 5.63
N ARG A 478 21.18 -5.02 5.90
CA ARG A 478 20.28 -5.78 6.76
C ARG A 478 20.12 -7.20 6.18
N GLY A 479 20.25 -8.22 7.05
CA GLY A 479 19.86 -9.59 6.72
C GLY A 479 18.33 -9.78 6.70
N GLY A 480 17.89 -11.03 6.83
CA GLY A 480 16.48 -11.41 6.76
C GLY A 480 16.07 -11.85 5.36
N ALA A 481 14.78 -12.14 5.19
CA ALA A 481 14.18 -12.50 3.93
C ALA A 481 14.35 -11.38 2.91
N GLU A 482 14.60 -11.78 1.68
CA GLU A 482 14.77 -10.89 0.54
C GLU A 482 13.43 -10.68 -0.17
N GLY A 483 12.51 -11.64 0.01
CA GLY A 483 11.17 -11.61 -0.54
C GLY A 483 11.12 -11.98 -2.02
N TYR A 484 10.03 -12.64 -2.37
CA TYR A 484 9.80 -13.19 -3.70
C TYR A 484 8.36 -12.92 -4.12
N LEU A 485 8.16 -12.83 -5.44
CA LEU A 485 6.88 -12.58 -6.06
C LEU A 485 6.57 -13.68 -7.07
N PHE A 486 5.40 -14.28 -6.94
CA PHE A 486 4.78 -15.05 -8.00
C PHE A 486 3.87 -14.10 -8.78
N THR A 487 4.00 -14.10 -10.11
CA THR A 487 3.15 -13.30 -10.98
C THR A 487 2.58 -14.17 -12.10
N ALA A 488 1.31 -13.98 -12.41
CA ALA A 488 0.64 -14.66 -13.51
C ALA A 488 -0.51 -13.83 -14.07
N THR A 489 -1.01 -14.22 -15.24
CA THR A 489 -2.17 -13.57 -15.87
C THR A 489 -3.35 -14.52 -15.87
N ARG A 490 -4.50 -14.07 -15.37
CA ARG A 490 -5.74 -14.82 -15.45
C ARG A 490 -6.18 -14.95 -16.90
N VAL A 491 -6.47 -16.17 -17.35
CA VAL A 491 -6.94 -16.47 -18.71
C VAL A 491 -8.22 -17.29 -18.64
N LEU A 492 -9.13 -17.06 -19.58
CA LEU A 492 -10.35 -17.86 -19.73
C LEU A 492 -10.04 -19.05 -20.65
N PRO A 493 -10.14 -20.29 -20.16
CA PRO A 493 -10.00 -21.47 -21.01
C PRO A 493 -11.08 -21.47 -22.10
N VAL A 494 -10.74 -21.94 -23.30
CA VAL A 494 -11.73 -22.11 -24.37
C VAL A 494 -12.64 -23.29 -23.99
N GLU A 495 -13.94 -23.09 -24.06
CA GLU A 495 -14.92 -24.17 -23.88
C GLU A 495 -14.88 -25.11 -25.10
N GLY A 496 -14.51 -26.37 -24.86
CA GLY A 496 -14.52 -27.43 -25.87
C GLY A 496 -13.14 -27.79 -26.44
N ARG A 497 -13.14 -28.66 -27.47
CA ARG A 497 -11.91 -29.20 -28.06
C ARG A 497 -11.25 -28.13 -28.92
N VAL A 498 -10.07 -27.67 -28.50
CA VAL A 498 -9.26 -26.72 -29.27
C VAL A 498 -8.72 -27.42 -30.52
N GLU A 499 -9.47 -27.39 -31.61
CA GLU A 499 -8.96 -27.79 -32.92
C GLU A 499 -8.02 -26.70 -33.44
N ALA A 500 -6.73 -27.02 -33.52
CA ALA A 500 -5.77 -26.16 -34.17
C ALA A 500 -6.14 -26.04 -35.66
N ARG A 501 -6.87 -24.98 -36.01
CA ARG A 501 -7.17 -24.63 -37.40
C ARG A 501 -5.91 -24.03 -38.04
N GLY A 502 -4.87 -24.84 -38.16
CA GLY A 502 -3.64 -24.49 -38.84
C GLY A 502 -3.98 -24.06 -40.26
N HIS A 503 -3.62 -22.83 -40.62
CA HIS A 503 -3.74 -22.36 -41.98
C HIS A 503 -2.68 -23.11 -42.82
N GLY A 504 -3.03 -24.31 -43.25
CA GLY A 504 -2.15 -25.22 -43.99
C GLY A 504 -1.81 -24.68 -45.37
N ARG A 505 -0.89 -23.70 -45.45
CA ARG A 505 -0.12 -23.41 -46.66
C ARG A 505 1.01 -24.44 -46.81
N GLY A 506 0.64 -25.71 -46.90
CA GLY A 506 1.52 -26.78 -47.36
C GLY A 506 1.15 -27.12 -48.78
N LYS A 507 1.73 -26.43 -49.78
CA LYS A 507 1.70 -26.90 -51.18
C LYS A 507 2.34 -28.30 -51.20
N LYS A 508 1.53 -29.36 -51.26
CA LYS A 508 2.01 -30.70 -51.62
C LYS A 508 2.71 -30.59 -52.97
N ARG A 509 4.02 -30.82 -52.99
CA ARG A 509 4.83 -30.94 -54.21
C ARG A 509 4.32 -32.17 -54.97
N LYS A 510 3.75 -31.96 -56.15
CA LYS A 510 3.28 -33.01 -57.05
C LYS A 510 4.52 -33.66 -57.69
N THR A 511 4.93 -34.83 -57.21
CA THR A 511 5.82 -35.73 -57.96
C THR A 511 4.93 -36.66 -58.77
N GLY A 512 4.81 -36.40 -60.07
CA GLY A 512 4.12 -37.31 -60.99
C GLY A 512 5.00 -38.54 -61.28
N PRO A 513 4.40 -39.71 -61.54
CA PRO A 513 5.15 -40.88 -61.99
C PRO A 513 5.55 -40.73 -63.47
N GLU A 514 6.84 -40.90 -63.75
CA GLU A 514 7.34 -41.10 -65.11
C GLU A 514 6.73 -42.37 -65.72
N SER A 515 6.31 -42.24 -66.97
CA SER A 515 5.78 -43.29 -67.82
C SER A 515 6.80 -44.42 -68.02
N ALA A 516 6.46 -45.61 -67.53
CA ALA A 516 7.07 -46.85 -67.98
C ALA A 516 6.49 -47.22 -69.35
N VAL A 517 7.39 -47.30 -70.33
CA VAL A 517 7.15 -47.81 -71.68
C VAL A 517 6.75 -49.29 -71.62
N GLN A 518 5.69 -49.68 -72.33
CA GLN A 518 5.50 -51.06 -72.79
C GLN A 518 5.22 -51.07 -74.29
N SER A 519 5.94 -51.96 -74.96
CA SER A 519 5.80 -52.42 -76.34
C SER A 519 4.43 -53.00 -76.65
#